data_AF-A0A8T0ICX1-F1
#
_entry.id   AF-A0A8T0ICX1-F1
#
_cell.length_a   1.000
_cell.length_b   1.000
_cell.length_c   1.000
_cell.angle_alpha   90.00
_cell.angle_beta   90.00
_cell.angle_gamma   90.00
#
_symmetry.space_group_name_H-M   'P 1'
#
loop_
_entity.id
_entity.type
_entity.pdbx_description
1 polymer ?
#
loop_
_entity_poly.entity_id
_entity_poly.type
_entity_poly.pdbx_seq_one_letter_code
_entity_poly.pdbx_strand_id
1 'polypeptide(L)'
;MATSICFTPSSTLHTHAMIPSQSSSLQACYRNPSLCPSRQKCRASRNVAVLNNLTTARVRGTARQGKGSAASAKRSFASSSNHHSKDSSRLRRNPWLPSLEKSKKLASRALRDDTVSEPAVAVEADYIIEEEDFIEEDAALEASGTTASASPLEELLKKSWEHKYLLALAGVPGLFSGLEGPGSVAQSIAVLAAVISVHEAGHFLAARLQGIHVTKFAIGFGPTLAKWQGKEVEYSLRAIPLGGYVAFPDDDPNSGFKTDDPDLLKNRGIAARALVISAGVIANIIFAYTVLFGQVLSVGLVEQEYLPGVIIPEIIARSAASRGGLEAGDVVLSVGGRTLGSNVASVFDLVDTIKDNPGRTLDFEVRRQGFPDLIDLKITPDLAFDGAGKIGVQLSTNASLHRVKANNLGEAVTKASKEFMRLTTTVTEGLKQVFFNFAQTADKLSGPVAIVAVGAEVARSDIAGLFQFAAIVNINLAVVNLLPLPALDGGYLFLIALEALRGKKLPEGVEKGIMSSGILLLLAVGVVLMVRDTLNLGIVQQLL
;
A
#
# COMPACT_ATOMS: atom_id res chain seq x y z
N MET A 1 -33.36 18.39 3.55
CA MET A 1 -33.38 17.83 4.92
C MET A 1 -32.45 16.63 4.93
N ALA A 2 -31.18 16.87 5.24
CA ALA A 2 -30.15 15.88 5.48
C ALA A 2 -29.08 16.59 6.33
N THR A 3 -28.88 16.13 7.56
CA THR A 3 -27.89 16.68 8.50
C THR A 3 -27.20 15.45 9.08
N SER A 4 -26.08 15.02 8.48
CA SER A 4 -24.70 15.38 8.84
C SER A 4 -24.34 14.95 10.27
N ILE A 5 -23.58 13.86 10.36
CA ILE A 5 -22.81 13.47 11.55
C ILE A 5 -21.34 13.44 11.10
N CYS A 6 -20.58 14.42 11.57
CA CYS A 6 -19.13 14.53 11.39
C CYS A 6 -18.42 13.48 12.26
N PHE A 7 -17.52 12.71 11.64
CA PHE A 7 -16.43 12.03 12.35
C PHE A 7 -15.16 12.87 12.20
N THR A 8 -14.63 13.37 13.31
CA THR A 8 -13.28 13.95 13.39
C THR A 8 -12.28 12.83 13.67
N PRO A 9 -11.13 12.73 12.96
CA PRO A 9 -10.06 11.84 13.35
C PRO A 9 -9.21 12.52 14.42
N SER A 10 -9.19 11.98 15.64
CA SER A 10 -8.21 12.37 16.65
C SER A 10 -6.94 11.56 16.45
N SER A 11 -5.86 12.26 16.14
CA SER A 11 -4.48 11.80 16.13
C SER A 11 -4.05 11.27 17.50
N THR A 12 -3.51 10.05 17.56
CA THR A 12 -2.76 9.54 18.70
C THR A 12 -1.46 8.90 18.23
N LEU A 13 -0.39 9.70 18.25
CA LEU A 13 0.96 9.19 18.52
C LEU A 13 1.00 8.78 19.99
N HIS A 14 1.42 7.55 20.29
CA HIS A 14 2.02 7.24 21.58
C HIS A 14 3.21 6.30 21.41
N THR A 15 4.38 6.91 21.37
CA THR A 15 5.69 6.33 21.67
C THR A 15 5.76 6.02 23.16
N HIS A 16 6.17 4.80 23.51
CA HIS A 16 6.61 4.47 24.86
C HIS A 16 7.98 5.13 25.12
N ALA A 17 8.03 6.07 26.05
CA ALA A 17 9.26 6.49 26.71
C ALA A 17 9.12 6.19 28.21
N MET A 18 9.97 5.31 28.73
CA MET A 18 10.21 5.15 30.15
C MET A 18 10.73 6.48 30.72
N ILE A 19 10.07 7.00 31.75
CA ILE A 19 10.60 8.08 32.61
C ILE A 19 10.59 7.57 34.05
N PRO A 20 11.70 7.69 34.80
CA PRO A 20 11.78 7.25 36.19
C PRO A 20 10.97 8.16 37.13
N SER A 21 10.58 7.59 38.26
CA SER A 21 9.74 8.19 39.29
C SER A 21 10.23 9.56 39.80
N GLN A 22 9.40 10.60 39.61
CA GLN A 22 9.45 11.82 40.40
C GLN A 22 8.05 12.10 40.99
N SER A 23 7.76 11.49 42.14
CA SER A 23 6.48 11.68 42.86
C SER A 23 6.66 12.08 44.32
N SER A 24 7.81 12.65 44.70
CA SER A 24 8.10 13.04 46.09
C SER A 24 8.34 14.55 46.30
N SER A 25 8.31 15.38 45.26
CA SER A 25 8.57 16.83 45.36
C SER A 25 7.32 17.72 45.30
N LEU A 26 6.19 17.22 44.77
CA LEU A 26 4.94 17.99 44.64
C LEU A 26 4.07 17.97 45.90
N GLN A 27 4.24 16.98 46.77
CA GLN A 27 3.45 16.84 48.00
C GLN A 27 3.99 17.69 49.18
N ALA A 28 5.22 18.18 49.09
CA ALA A 28 5.85 18.99 50.13
C ALA A 28 5.48 20.49 50.04
N CYS A 29 5.16 21.01 48.85
CA CYS A 29 4.80 22.44 48.67
C CYS A 29 3.44 22.81 49.26
N TYR A 30 2.56 21.83 49.52
CA TYR A 30 1.23 22.08 50.10
C TYR A 30 1.28 22.33 51.62
N ARG A 31 2.42 22.08 52.28
CA ARG A 31 2.54 22.18 53.75
C ARG A 31 3.43 23.31 54.28
N ASN A 32 4.26 23.97 53.45
CA ASN A 32 5.10 25.06 53.96
C ASN A 32 5.42 26.14 52.89
N PRO A 33 4.81 27.34 52.96
CA PRO A 33 4.97 28.40 51.96
C PRO A 33 6.38 29.04 51.89
N SER A 34 7.30 28.70 52.81
CA SER A 34 8.65 29.29 52.89
C SER A 34 9.71 28.62 52.00
N LEU A 35 9.37 27.57 51.25
CA LEU A 35 10.30 26.79 50.43
C LEU A 35 10.16 27.02 48.91
N CYS A 36 9.34 27.98 48.48
CA CYS A 36 9.26 28.34 47.06
C CYS A 36 10.36 29.36 46.68
N PRO A 37 11.27 29.04 45.74
CA PRO A 37 12.22 30.02 45.24
C PRO A 37 11.52 31.14 44.45
N SER A 38 11.94 32.37 44.75
CA SER A 38 11.39 33.63 44.27
C SER A 38 11.78 33.98 42.82
N ARG A 39 10.75 34.27 42.00
CA ARG A 39 10.62 35.24 40.88
C ARG A 39 11.86 35.64 40.04
N GLN A 40 11.75 35.40 38.72
CA GLN A 40 11.93 36.36 37.59
C GLN A 40 11.59 35.61 36.28
N LYS A 41 10.78 36.02 35.30
CA LYS A 41 9.95 37.20 34.99
C LYS A 41 8.74 36.71 34.16
N CYS A 42 7.52 36.94 34.65
CA CYS A 42 6.31 36.95 33.82
C CYS A 42 6.18 38.31 33.14
N ARG A 43 5.90 38.33 31.84
CA ARG A 43 5.27 39.46 31.16
C ARG A 43 3.93 38.98 30.60
N ALA A 44 2.89 39.14 31.40
CA ALA A 44 1.50 39.00 30.99
C ALA A 44 0.90 40.40 30.89
N SER A 45 0.44 40.79 29.70
CA SER A 45 -0.44 41.94 29.53
C SER A 45 -1.87 41.51 29.83
N ARG A 46 -2.39 41.99 30.96
CA ARG A 46 -3.83 42.16 31.21
C ARG A 46 -4.35 43.35 30.38
N ASN A 47 -5.59 43.24 29.93
CA ASN A 47 -6.65 44.27 29.93
C ASN A 47 -7.89 43.63 29.27
N VAL A 48 -9.15 43.75 29.71
CA VAL A 48 -9.83 44.36 30.84
C VAL A 48 -11.18 43.61 30.97
N ALA A 49 -11.69 43.54 32.18
CA ALA A 49 -12.96 42.94 32.56
C ALA A 49 -14.14 43.93 32.43
N VAL A 50 -15.34 43.40 32.17
CA VAL A 50 -16.64 43.74 32.82
C VAL A 50 -17.36 45.06 32.45
N LEU A 51 -18.71 44.94 32.39
CA LEU A 51 -19.81 45.94 32.38
C LEU A 51 -20.19 46.64 31.05
N ASN A 52 -21.33 46.24 30.45
CA ASN A 52 -22.58 47.01 30.61
C ASN A 52 -23.83 46.33 29.99
N ASN A 53 -24.91 46.42 30.76
CA ASN A 53 -26.30 46.17 30.40
C ASN A 53 -26.92 47.38 29.66
N LEU A 54 -27.98 47.11 28.89
CA LEU A 54 -29.14 47.97 28.59
C LEU A 54 -28.96 49.31 27.82
N THR A 55 -29.51 49.33 26.60
CA THR A 55 -30.42 50.38 26.06
C THR A 55 -31.20 49.77 24.89
N THR A 56 -32.45 49.32 25.04
CA THR A 56 -33.69 50.04 24.66
C THR A 56 -33.62 50.96 23.42
N ALA A 57 -34.21 50.50 22.31
CA ALA A 57 -35.04 51.35 21.46
C ALA A 57 -36.11 50.50 20.75
N ARG A 58 -37.36 50.88 21.03
CA ARG A 58 -38.65 50.31 20.66
C ARG A 58 -39.17 51.06 19.43
N VAL A 59 -39.63 50.38 18.37
CA VAL A 59 -40.76 50.85 17.55
C VAL A 59 -41.60 49.66 17.05
N ARG A 60 -42.86 49.65 17.51
CA ARG A 60 -44.15 49.20 16.92
C ARG A 60 -44.08 48.38 15.62
N GLY A 61 -44.86 47.32 15.41
CA GLY A 61 -46.15 46.94 15.99
C GLY A 61 -47.05 46.34 14.89
N THR A 62 -48.12 45.67 15.31
CA THR A 62 -49.19 45.01 14.53
C THR A 62 -48.82 43.68 13.86
N ALA A 63 -49.59 42.59 13.84
CA ALA A 63 -50.74 42.04 14.57
C ALA A 63 -51.41 41.02 13.62
N ARG A 64 -52.09 40.02 14.21
CA ARG A 64 -53.02 39.00 13.65
C ARG A 64 -52.40 37.74 13.06
N GLN A 65 -52.53 36.59 13.74
CA GLN A 65 -53.72 35.71 13.90
C GLN A 65 -54.14 34.98 12.62
N GLY A 66 -54.14 33.65 12.70
CA GLY A 66 -54.87 32.77 11.78
C GLY A 66 -54.60 31.29 12.05
N LYS A 67 -55.49 30.67 12.83
CA LYS A 67 -55.59 29.22 13.11
C LYS A 67 -56.17 28.44 11.90
N GLY A 68 -55.96 27.12 11.90
CA GLY A 68 -56.84 26.11 11.27
C GLY A 68 -56.16 25.33 10.13
N SER A 69 -55.74 24.07 10.28
CA SER A 69 -56.50 22.81 10.47
C SER A 69 -57.00 22.18 9.16
N ALA A 70 -56.66 20.89 9.01
CA ALA A 70 -57.40 19.78 8.40
C ALA A 70 -57.06 19.27 6.97
N ALA A 71 -56.76 17.96 6.97
CA ALA A 71 -57.24 16.88 6.06
C ALA A 71 -56.72 16.85 4.60
N SER A 72 -56.00 15.82 4.16
CA SER A 72 -56.41 14.42 3.86
C SER A 72 -56.99 14.23 2.44
N ALA A 73 -56.27 13.49 1.58
CA ALA A 73 -56.73 12.51 0.57
C ALA A 73 -55.56 12.25 -0.42
N LYS A 74 -54.94 11.06 -0.56
CA LYS A 74 -55.34 9.71 -1.02
C LYS A 74 -55.65 9.58 -2.54
N ARG A 75 -55.05 8.52 -3.11
CA ARG A 75 -55.23 7.82 -4.43
C ARG A 75 -54.27 8.28 -5.54
N SER A 76 -53.39 7.46 -6.14
CA SER A 76 -53.41 6.06 -6.65
C SER A 76 -54.17 5.86 -7.97
N PHE A 77 -53.45 5.47 -9.03
CA PHE A 77 -53.66 4.39 -10.03
C PHE A 77 -52.84 4.71 -11.32
N ALA A 78 -51.84 3.90 -11.72
CA ALA A 78 -51.90 2.70 -12.60
C ALA A 78 -52.23 3.08 -14.07
N SER A 79 -51.46 2.79 -15.13
CA SER A 79 -50.86 1.55 -15.68
C SER A 79 -51.45 1.31 -17.08
N SER A 80 -50.64 0.92 -18.07
CA SER A 80 -50.98 0.28 -19.38
C SER A 80 -50.08 0.89 -20.48
N SER A 81 -49.15 0.22 -21.18
CA SER A 81 -49.01 -1.09 -21.86
C SER A 81 -49.28 -1.05 -23.38
N ASN A 82 -48.18 -1.12 -24.14
CA ASN A 82 -47.92 -1.85 -25.40
C ASN A 82 -48.52 -1.49 -26.79
N HIS A 83 -47.58 -1.43 -27.75
CA HIS A 83 -47.56 -1.93 -29.14
C HIS A 83 -48.42 -1.23 -30.23
N HIS A 84 -47.78 -0.63 -31.25
CA HIS A 84 -47.60 -1.24 -32.60
C HIS A 84 -46.95 -0.29 -33.65
N SER A 85 -46.17 -0.94 -34.54
CA SER A 85 -45.94 -0.73 -35.98
C SER A 85 -45.22 0.52 -36.55
N LYS A 86 -44.21 0.15 -37.36
CA LYS A 86 -43.54 0.84 -38.48
C LYS A 86 -44.48 1.71 -39.32
N ASP A 87 -44.02 2.91 -39.74
CA ASP A 87 -43.73 3.19 -41.15
C ASP A 87 -42.95 4.51 -41.36
N SER A 88 -42.41 4.59 -42.56
CA SER A 88 -41.42 5.40 -43.24
C SER A 88 -41.55 6.94 -43.33
N SER A 89 -40.37 7.56 -43.43
CA SER A 89 -40.02 8.71 -44.29
C SER A 89 -40.70 10.07 -44.07
N ARG A 90 -39.91 11.08 -43.65
CA ARG A 90 -39.61 12.32 -44.40
C ARG A 90 -38.96 13.37 -43.50
N LEU A 91 -37.79 13.84 -43.95
CA LEU A 91 -37.33 15.24 -44.00
C LEU A 91 -37.46 16.11 -42.72
N ARG A 92 -36.31 16.49 -42.15
CA ARG A 92 -35.79 17.88 -42.22
C ARG A 92 -34.32 17.93 -41.80
N ARG A 93 -33.54 18.63 -42.62
CA ARG A 93 -32.09 18.85 -42.51
C ARG A 93 -31.80 19.95 -41.48
N ASN A 94 -30.72 19.77 -40.72
CA ASN A 94 -30.10 20.79 -39.89
C ASN A 94 -28.91 21.40 -40.67
N PRO A 95 -28.78 22.72 -40.85
CA PRO A 95 -27.80 23.30 -41.77
C PRO A 95 -26.69 24.06 -41.05
N TRP A 96 -25.49 23.49 -40.83
CA TRP A 96 -24.25 24.24 -40.59
C TRP A 96 -23.02 23.33 -40.78
N LEU A 97 -22.48 23.28 -42.00
CA LEU A 97 -21.10 22.86 -42.34
C LEU A 97 -20.90 22.99 -43.87
N PRO A 98 -19.97 23.84 -44.36
CA PRO A 98 -19.45 23.71 -45.70
C PRO A 98 -18.16 22.88 -45.68
N SER A 99 -18.19 21.79 -46.44
CA SER A 99 -17.01 21.10 -46.96
C SER A 99 -16.28 21.98 -47.99
N LEU A 100 -15.01 21.70 -48.25
CA LEU A 100 -14.44 21.75 -49.60
C LEU A 100 -13.05 21.09 -49.62
N GLU A 101 -13.04 19.82 -50.00
CA GLU A 101 -11.88 19.10 -50.51
C GLU A 101 -12.08 18.97 -52.03
N LYS A 102 -11.37 19.77 -52.82
CA LYS A 102 -10.98 19.53 -54.23
C LYS A 102 -10.34 20.77 -54.86
N SER A 103 -9.01 20.77 -54.94
CA SER A 103 -8.27 21.35 -56.08
C SER A 103 -6.80 20.96 -55.99
N LYS A 104 -6.46 19.82 -56.60
CA LYS A 104 -5.11 19.53 -57.09
C LYS A 104 -4.80 20.46 -58.26
N LYS A 105 -3.53 20.87 -58.37
CA LYS A 105 -2.84 21.45 -59.53
C LYS A 105 -3.30 22.83 -59.97
N LEU A 106 -2.54 23.86 -59.58
CA LEU A 106 -2.10 25.00 -60.41
C LEU A 106 -1.43 26.05 -59.52
N ALA A 107 -0.11 26.01 -59.41
CA ALA A 107 0.75 27.19 -59.20
C ALA A 107 2.21 26.72 -59.20
N SER A 108 2.71 26.46 -60.40
CA SER A 108 4.13 26.62 -60.67
C SER A 108 4.43 28.13 -60.78
N ARG A 109 5.66 28.49 -60.39
CA ARG A 109 6.49 29.58 -60.95
C ARG A 109 6.53 30.93 -60.18
N ALA A 110 7.77 31.24 -59.76
CA ALA A 110 8.36 32.55 -59.40
C ALA A 110 7.96 33.08 -58.00
N LEU A 111 8.88 33.45 -57.08
CA LEU A 111 10.15 34.19 -57.16
C LEU A 111 11.11 33.67 -56.04
N ARG A 112 12.42 33.44 -56.27
CA ARG A 112 13.59 34.33 -55.99
C ARG A 112 13.50 35.01 -54.62
N ASP A 113 14.51 35.12 -53.77
CA ASP A 113 15.95 34.87 -53.65
C ASP A 113 16.11 34.80 -52.09
N ASP A 114 16.94 33.97 -51.48
CA ASP A 114 18.22 34.49 -51.02
C ASP A 114 19.17 33.32 -50.70
N THR A 115 20.32 33.42 -51.32
CA THR A 115 21.55 32.66 -51.13
C THR A 115 22.22 32.99 -49.80
N VAL A 116 22.59 31.98 -49.02
CA VAL A 116 23.89 31.96 -48.31
C VAL A 116 24.47 30.55 -48.41
N SER A 117 25.68 30.51 -48.95
CA SER A 117 26.51 29.38 -49.33
C SER A 117 27.52 28.98 -48.25
N GLU A 118 27.56 27.66 -47.97
CA GLU A 118 28.75 26.79 -47.76
C GLU A 118 29.71 26.98 -46.54
N PRO A 119 30.58 25.98 -46.21
CA PRO A 119 30.62 24.56 -46.61
C PRO A 119 30.81 23.55 -45.46
N ALA A 120 30.66 22.28 -45.82
CA ALA A 120 31.19 21.12 -45.10
C ALA A 120 32.73 21.11 -45.13
N VAL A 121 33.35 20.70 -44.03
CA VAL A 121 34.75 20.27 -43.98
C VAL A 121 34.80 18.90 -43.30
N ALA A 122 35.13 17.89 -44.10
CA ALA A 122 35.67 16.63 -43.65
C ALA A 122 37.19 16.79 -43.49
N VAL A 123 37.75 16.30 -42.38
CA VAL A 123 39.16 15.91 -42.29
C VAL A 123 39.21 14.55 -41.61
N GLU A 124 39.87 13.65 -42.30
CA GLU A 124 40.15 12.25 -42.01
C GLU A 124 41.53 12.14 -41.33
N ALA A 125 41.73 11.07 -40.53
CA ALA A 125 43.02 10.42 -40.21
C ALA A 125 44.03 11.18 -39.28
N ASP A 126 44.84 10.59 -38.38
CA ASP A 126 45.34 9.23 -38.20
C ASP A 126 45.90 8.96 -36.77
N TYR A 127 45.87 7.68 -36.37
CA TYR A 127 46.78 6.87 -35.51
C TYR A 127 47.24 7.31 -34.09
N ILE A 128 47.20 6.40 -33.11
CA ILE A 128 48.28 5.44 -32.78
C ILE A 128 47.74 4.32 -31.87
N ILE A 129 48.12 3.09 -32.21
CA ILE A 129 47.93 1.81 -31.51
C ILE A 129 49.19 1.58 -30.66
N GLU A 130 49.05 1.11 -29.42
CA GLU A 130 50.09 0.30 -28.78
C GLU A 130 49.48 -1.03 -28.33
N GLU A 131 49.92 -2.09 -29.01
CA GLU A 131 49.88 -3.49 -28.60
C GLU A 131 51.00 -3.73 -27.60
N GLU A 132 50.74 -4.53 -26.56
CA GLU A 132 51.78 -5.37 -25.96
C GLU A 132 51.26 -6.82 -25.91
N ASP A 133 51.93 -7.65 -26.70
CA ASP A 133 51.91 -9.11 -26.67
C ASP A 133 52.61 -9.65 -25.42
N PHE A 134 52.13 -10.77 -24.88
CA PHE A 134 53.01 -11.78 -24.31
C PHE A 134 52.44 -13.19 -24.53
N ILE A 135 53.37 -14.11 -24.87
CA ILE A 135 53.21 -15.39 -25.56
C ILE A 135 53.45 -16.58 -24.59
N GLU A 136 52.78 -17.72 -24.90
CA GLU A 136 53.07 -19.16 -24.60
C GLU A 136 53.12 -19.63 -23.12
N GLU A 137 52.88 -20.89 -22.74
CA GLU A 137 53.02 -22.18 -23.45
C GLU A 137 52.18 -23.32 -22.80
N ASP A 138 52.11 -24.43 -23.53
CA ASP A 138 51.36 -25.68 -23.40
C ASP A 138 51.61 -26.56 -22.15
N ALA A 139 50.71 -27.52 -21.90
CA ALA A 139 51.02 -28.96 -21.93
C ALA A 139 49.85 -29.86 -21.48
N ALA A 140 49.60 -30.89 -22.29
CA ALA A 140 48.68 -32.00 -22.07
C ALA A 140 49.28 -33.12 -21.20
N LEU A 141 48.44 -34.01 -20.61
CA LEU A 141 48.65 -35.48 -20.61
C LEU A 141 47.50 -36.27 -19.93
N GLU A 142 46.95 -37.19 -20.74
CA GLU A 142 46.44 -38.57 -20.54
C GLU A 142 46.63 -39.26 -19.16
N ALA A 143 45.94 -40.33 -18.74
CA ALA A 143 44.78 -41.14 -19.17
C ALA A 143 44.50 -42.24 -18.12
N SER A 144 43.35 -42.91 -18.26
CA SER A 144 43.03 -44.32 -17.90
C SER A 144 42.37 -44.66 -16.54
N GLY A 145 41.30 -45.46 -16.62
CA GLY A 145 40.71 -46.19 -15.49
C GLY A 145 39.18 -46.41 -15.54
N THR A 146 38.71 -47.36 -16.35
CA THR A 146 37.35 -47.96 -16.35
C THR A 146 37.05 -48.65 -14.99
N THR A 147 35.84 -48.64 -14.40
CA THR A 147 34.65 -49.45 -14.78
C THR A 147 33.33 -49.03 -14.08
N ALA A 148 32.27 -48.98 -14.88
CA ALA A 148 30.85 -49.37 -14.67
C ALA A 148 30.02 -49.02 -13.39
N SER A 149 29.01 -48.18 -13.67
CA SER A 149 27.57 -48.32 -13.33
C SER A 149 26.98 -47.48 -12.17
N ALA A 150 26.58 -46.26 -12.52
CA ALA A 150 25.39 -45.58 -12.00
C ALA A 150 24.87 -44.61 -13.09
N SER A 151 23.56 -44.43 -13.19
CA SER A 151 22.92 -43.67 -14.29
C SER A 151 23.37 -42.20 -14.38
N PRO A 152 23.48 -41.59 -15.59
CA PRO A 152 23.93 -40.19 -15.77
C PRO A 152 23.11 -39.12 -15.05
N LEU A 153 21.88 -39.46 -14.61
CA LEU A 153 20.99 -38.56 -13.88
C LEU A 153 21.35 -38.42 -12.40
N GLU A 154 21.93 -39.43 -11.74
CA GLU A 154 22.33 -39.32 -10.33
C GLU A 154 23.62 -38.51 -10.14
N GLU A 155 24.52 -38.57 -11.11
CA GLU A 155 25.79 -37.83 -11.07
C GLU A 155 25.59 -36.34 -11.37
N LEU A 156 24.65 -36.00 -12.27
CA LEU A 156 24.22 -34.62 -12.49
C LEU A 156 23.49 -34.01 -11.29
N LEU A 157 22.73 -34.81 -10.53
CA LEU A 157 22.06 -34.36 -9.30
C LEU A 157 23.04 -34.20 -8.13
N LYS A 158 24.08 -35.04 -8.03
CA LYS A 158 25.15 -34.88 -7.01
C LYS A 158 26.10 -33.73 -7.31
N LYS A 159 26.48 -33.49 -8.57
CA LYS A 159 27.35 -32.35 -8.94
C LYS A 159 26.68 -30.98 -8.79
N SER A 160 25.35 -30.91 -8.81
CA SER A 160 24.61 -29.65 -8.61
C SER A 160 24.52 -29.20 -7.14
N TRP A 161 24.90 -30.04 -6.17
CA TRP A 161 24.75 -29.77 -4.73
C TRP A 161 25.97 -29.11 -4.05
N GLU A 162 27.10 -28.98 -4.76
CA GLU A 162 28.37 -28.41 -4.24
C GLU A 162 28.61 -26.94 -4.67
N HIS A 163 27.56 -26.18 -5.00
CA HIS A 163 27.67 -24.74 -5.20
C HIS A 163 26.99 -23.96 -4.06
N LYS A 164 27.84 -23.48 -3.15
CA LYS A 164 27.56 -22.63 -1.96
C LYS A 164 26.88 -21.27 -2.24
N TYR A 165 26.16 -21.09 -3.33
CA TYR A 165 25.58 -19.79 -3.72
C TYR A 165 24.05 -19.77 -3.90
N LEU A 166 23.32 -20.84 -3.56
CA LEU A 166 21.84 -20.88 -3.69
C LEU A 166 21.07 -21.02 -2.36
N LEU A 167 21.71 -20.69 -1.23
CA LEU A 167 21.08 -20.61 0.09
C LEU A 167 21.37 -19.26 0.79
N ALA A 168 21.32 -18.15 0.05
CA ALA A 168 21.55 -16.82 0.62
C ALA A 168 20.28 -15.96 0.80
N LEU A 169 19.09 -16.43 0.38
CA LEU A 169 17.84 -15.64 0.50
C LEU A 169 16.91 -16.09 1.63
N ALA A 170 17.29 -17.11 2.40
CA ALA A 170 16.55 -17.56 3.57
C ALA A 170 17.45 -17.55 4.82
N GLY A 171 17.57 -16.39 5.47
CA GLY A 171 18.12 -16.31 6.83
C GLY A 171 19.40 -15.51 7.00
N VAL A 172 19.38 -14.21 6.72
CA VAL A 172 20.37 -13.27 7.29
C VAL A 172 19.72 -12.39 8.36
N PRO A 173 19.50 -12.90 9.59
CA PRO A 173 19.18 -12.07 10.74
C PRO A 173 20.45 -11.33 11.14
N GLY A 174 20.70 -10.18 10.52
CA GLY A 174 21.89 -9.36 10.80
C GLY A 174 22.16 -8.21 9.84
N LEU A 175 21.52 -8.18 8.65
CA LEU A 175 21.71 -7.08 7.69
C LEU A 175 21.00 -5.77 8.10
N PHE A 176 20.19 -5.79 9.17
CA PHE A 176 19.25 -4.72 9.52
C PHE A 176 19.44 -4.14 10.93
N SER A 177 20.50 -4.52 11.63
CA SER A 177 20.73 -4.06 13.01
C SER A 177 21.70 -2.87 13.08
N GLY A 178 21.15 -1.68 13.32
CA GLY A 178 21.83 -0.58 13.98
C GLY A 178 22.46 0.48 13.08
N LEU A 179 21.68 1.50 12.68
CA LEU A 179 22.20 2.81 12.26
C LEU A 179 21.13 3.89 12.54
N GLU A 180 21.28 4.58 13.67
CA GLU A 180 20.37 5.61 14.20
C GLU A 180 20.32 6.83 13.26
N GLY A 181 19.15 7.09 12.66
CA GLY A 181 18.90 8.25 11.79
C GLY A 181 18.88 7.89 10.29
N PRO A 182 19.93 8.21 9.50
CA PRO A 182 19.97 7.94 8.05
C PRO A 182 19.97 6.45 7.70
N GLY A 183 20.38 5.59 8.64
CA GLY A 183 20.35 4.14 8.44
C GLY A 183 18.97 3.58 8.17
N SER A 184 17.94 4.09 8.86
CA SER A 184 16.55 3.67 8.66
C SER A 184 16.03 3.95 7.24
N VAL A 185 16.40 5.09 6.66
CA VAL A 185 16.08 5.44 5.27
C VAL A 185 16.83 4.52 4.31
N ALA A 186 18.13 4.29 4.55
CA ALA A 186 18.91 3.35 3.76
C ALA A 186 18.34 1.92 3.81
N GLN A 187 17.88 1.47 4.98
CA GLN A 187 17.23 0.17 5.16
C GLN A 187 15.90 0.09 4.39
N SER A 188 15.07 1.13 4.46
CA SER A 188 13.82 1.18 3.68
C SER A 188 14.09 1.13 2.18
N ILE A 189 15.06 1.92 1.70
CA ILE A 189 15.49 1.91 0.30
C ILE A 189 16.03 0.53 -0.08
N ALA A 190 16.81 -0.12 0.78
CA ALA A 190 17.34 -1.45 0.54
C ALA A 190 16.22 -2.50 0.44
N VAL A 191 15.19 -2.42 1.30
CA VAL A 191 14.02 -3.29 1.20
C VAL A 191 13.31 -3.06 -0.13
N LEU A 192 13.04 -1.81 -0.53
CA LEU A 192 12.40 -1.51 -1.81
C LEU A 192 13.23 -2.00 -3.01
N ALA A 193 14.54 -1.77 -2.99
CA ALA A 193 15.45 -2.24 -4.01
C ALA A 193 15.44 -3.78 -4.11
N ALA A 194 15.40 -4.48 -2.97
CA ALA A 194 15.31 -5.93 -2.94
C ALA A 194 13.98 -6.44 -3.53
N VAL A 195 12.85 -5.84 -3.15
CA VAL A 195 11.52 -6.19 -3.71
C VAL A 195 11.51 -6.04 -5.23
N ILE A 196 12.00 -4.91 -5.74
CA ILE A 196 12.03 -4.66 -7.18
C ILE A 196 13.02 -5.60 -7.87
N SER A 197 14.18 -5.86 -7.28
CA SER A 197 15.16 -6.79 -7.85
C SER A 197 14.60 -8.21 -7.98
N VAL A 198 13.80 -8.66 -7.00
CA VAL A 198 13.12 -9.95 -7.06
C VAL A 198 12.08 -10.00 -8.18
N HIS A 199 11.32 -8.91 -8.36
CA HIS A 199 10.39 -8.77 -9.48
C HIS A 199 11.09 -8.93 -10.84
N GLU A 200 12.14 -8.14 -11.07
CA GLU A 200 12.91 -8.19 -12.32
C GLU A 200 13.59 -9.56 -12.51
N ALA A 201 14.10 -10.15 -11.43
CA ALA A 201 14.68 -11.49 -11.45
C ALA A 201 13.66 -12.55 -11.88
N GLY A 202 12.37 -12.36 -11.59
CA GLY A 202 11.29 -13.21 -12.07
C GLY A 202 11.22 -13.25 -13.60
N HIS A 203 11.12 -12.09 -14.25
CA HIS A 203 11.12 -11.99 -15.72
C HIS A 203 12.42 -12.55 -16.32
N PHE A 204 13.56 -12.17 -15.74
CA PHE A 204 14.88 -12.61 -16.20
C PHE A 204 15.00 -14.13 -16.17
N LEU A 205 14.68 -14.75 -15.02
CA LEU A 205 14.78 -16.19 -14.83
C LEU A 205 13.83 -16.92 -15.77
N ALA A 206 12.58 -16.47 -15.89
CA ALA A 206 11.61 -17.07 -16.79
C ALA A 206 12.01 -16.98 -18.27
N ALA A 207 12.63 -15.88 -18.69
CA ALA A 207 13.15 -15.73 -20.05
C ALA A 207 14.33 -16.68 -20.30
N ARG A 208 15.31 -16.71 -19.40
CA ARG A 208 16.50 -17.56 -19.52
C ARG A 208 16.17 -19.06 -19.50
N LEU A 209 15.23 -19.49 -18.66
CA LEU A 209 14.78 -20.89 -18.62
C LEU A 209 14.08 -21.33 -19.90
N GLN A 210 13.54 -20.39 -20.67
CA GLN A 210 12.91 -20.64 -21.98
C GLN A 210 13.84 -20.35 -23.15
N GLY A 211 15.13 -20.12 -22.90
CA GLY A 211 16.12 -19.79 -23.93
C GLY A 211 15.82 -18.49 -24.68
N ILE A 212 15.09 -17.55 -24.07
CA ILE A 212 14.78 -16.26 -24.68
C ILE A 212 15.95 -15.30 -24.48
N HIS A 213 16.30 -14.55 -25.52
CA HIS A 213 17.37 -13.57 -25.45
C HIS A 213 17.02 -12.40 -24.53
N VAL A 214 17.97 -12.06 -23.66
CA VAL A 214 17.90 -10.90 -22.77
C VAL A 214 19.20 -10.14 -22.94
N THR A 215 19.11 -8.83 -23.20
CA THR A 215 20.30 -8.01 -23.45
C THR A 215 20.81 -7.32 -22.19
N LYS A 216 19.90 -6.89 -21.30
CA LYS A 216 20.27 -6.15 -20.08
C LYS A 216 19.43 -6.56 -18.88
N PHE A 217 20.08 -6.64 -17.72
CA PHE A 217 19.45 -6.74 -16.41
C PHE A 217 19.94 -5.56 -15.57
N ALA A 218 19.06 -4.61 -15.28
CA ALA A 218 19.40 -3.40 -14.55
C ALA A 218 18.64 -3.31 -13.23
N ILE A 219 19.36 -3.00 -12.15
CA ILE A 219 18.78 -2.61 -10.87
C ILE A 219 18.92 -1.09 -10.74
N GLY A 220 17.80 -0.40 -10.64
CA GLY A 220 17.68 1.04 -10.53
C GLY A 220 17.52 1.77 -11.87
N PHE A 221 17.46 3.10 -11.79
CA PHE A 221 17.38 4.04 -12.90
C PHE A 221 18.50 5.09 -12.85
N GLY A 222 18.66 5.84 -13.95
CA GLY A 222 19.64 6.92 -14.05
C GLY A 222 21.03 6.44 -14.46
N PRO A 223 22.10 7.21 -14.16
CA PRO A 223 23.46 6.87 -14.57
C PRO A 223 23.94 5.55 -13.95
N THR A 224 24.71 4.79 -14.73
CA THR A 224 25.28 3.52 -14.32
C THR A 224 26.41 3.73 -13.33
N LEU A 225 26.29 3.16 -12.14
CA LEU A 225 27.34 3.18 -11.10
C LEU A 225 28.33 2.04 -11.31
N ALA A 226 27.82 0.85 -11.63
CA ALA A 226 28.61 -0.32 -11.94
C ALA A 226 27.95 -1.08 -13.08
N LYS A 227 28.77 -1.62 -13.98
CA LYS A 227 28.33 -2.52 -15.05
C LYS A 227 29.25 -3.72 -15.15
N TRP A 228 28.67 -4.85 -15.48
CA TRP A 228 29.38 -6.09 -15.74
C TRP A 228 28.79 -6.74 -16.98
N GLN A 229 29.62 -6.96 -18.00
CA GLN A 229 29.21 -7.61 -19.24
C GLN A 229 29.36 -9.12 -19.10
N GLY A 230 28.24 -9.83 -19.02
CA GLY A 230 28.20 -11.28 -19.15
C GLY A 230 28.31 -11.73 -20.62
N LYS A 231 28.16 -13.03 -20.86
CA LYS A 231 28.22 -13.60 -22.22
C LYS A 231 27.18 -13.01 -23.17
N GLU A 232 25.94 -12.88 -22.69
CA GLU A 232 24.80 -12.38 -23.48
C GLU A 232 24.08 -11.20 -22.80
N VAL A 233 24.30 -11.00 -21.51
CA VAL A 233 23.54 -10.07 -20.67
C VAL A 233 24.48 -9.04 -20.04
N GLU A 234 24.17 -7.76 -20.21
CA GLU A 234 24.77 -6.66 -19.45
C GLU A 234 24.06 -6.53 -18.10
N TYR A 235 24.79 -6.74 -17.00
CA TYR A 235 24.30 -6.48 -15.65
C TYR A 235 24.71 -5.08 -15.23
N SER A 236 23.77 -4.26 -14.75
CA SER A 236 24.07 -2.89 -14.32
C SER A 236 23.39 -2.51 -13.01
N LEU A 237 24.13 -1.80 -12.17
CA LEU A 237 23.62 -1.12 -10.98
C LEU A 237 23.62 0.37 -11.25
N ARG A 238 22.48 1.03 -11.03
CA ARG A 238 22.26 2.44 -11.35
C ARG A 238 22.01 3.29 -10.10
N ALA A 239 22.18 4.60 -10.23
CA ALA A 239 22.21 5.52 -9.09
C ALA A 239 20.89 5.61 -8.30
N ILE A 240 19.74 5.42 -8.96
CA ILE A 240 18.43 5.55 -8.32
C ILE A 240 17.87 4.14 -8.06
N PRO A 241 17.86 3.64 -6.81
CA PRO A 241 17.43 2.27 -6.48
C PRO A 241 15.89 2.08 -6.48
N LEU A 242 15.13 3.02 -7.04
CA LEU A 242 13.67 3.01 -7.11
C LEU A 242 13.18 2.44 -8.45
N GLY A 243 13.69 1.27 -8.83
CA GLY A 243 13.31 0.62 -10.07
C GLY A 243 14.27 -0.47 -10.53
N GLY A 244 14.01 -0.97 -11.71
CA GLY A 244 14.82 -1.95 -12.43
C GLY A 244 14.16 -2.22 -13.78
N TYR A 245 14.86 -2.92 -14.66
CA TYR A 245 14.27 -3.42 -15.88
C TYR A 245 15.07 -4.59 -16.46
N VAL A 246 14.35 -5.50 -17.11
CA VAL A 246 14.90 -6.51 -18.02
C VAL A 246 14.69 -6.06 -19.46
N ALA A 247 15.77 -5.85 -20.20
CA ALA A 247 15.68 -5.45 -21.61
C ALA A 247 15.68 -6.67 -22.53
N PHE A 248 14.69 -6.72 -23.42
CA PHE A 248 14.62 -7.67 -24.51
C PHE A 248 15.12 -7.01 -25.81
N PRO A 249 15.79 -7.75 -26.70
CA PRO A 249 16.28 -7.23 -27.98
C PRO A 249 15.17 -6.90 -28.99
N ASP A 250 13.91 -7.18 -28.66
CA ASP A 250 12.74 -7.06 -29.53
C ASP A 250 12.54 -5.67 -30.16
N ASP A 251 12.94 -4.62 -29.44
CA ASP A 251 12.70 -3.20 -29.76
C ASP A 251 13.93 -2.43 -30.24
N ASP A 252 15.10 -3.08 -30.26
CA ASP A 252 16.35 -2.44 -30.70
C ASP A 252 16.76 -2.96 -32.10
N PRO A 253 16.59 -2.14 -33.16
CA PRO A 253 17.00 -2.52 -34.51
C PRO A 253 18.52 -2.70 -34.65
N ASN A 254 19.31 -2.22 -33.69
CA ASN A 254 20.76 -2.38 -33.64
C ASN A 254 21.20 -3.49 -32.67
N SER A 255 20.27 -4.31 -32.18
CA SER A 255 20.58 -5.39 -31.21
C SER A 255 21.44 -6.52 -31.78
N GLY A 256 21.63 -6.57 -33.10
CA GLY A 256 22.40 -7.62 -33.78
C GLY A 256 21.63 -8.94 -33.99
N PHE A 257 20.41 -9.06 -33.46
CA PHE A 257 19.52 -10.21 -33.67
C PHE A 257 18.67 -10.03 -34.91
N LYS A 258 18.42 -11.12 -35.64
CA LYS A 258 17.50 -11.09 -36.79
C LYS A 258 16.07 -10.96 -36.30
N THR A 259 15.24 -10.18 -36.98
CA THR A 259 13.85 -9.94 -36.56
C THR A 259 12.96 -11.19 -36.53
N ASP A 260 13.32 -12.22 -37.28
CA ASP A 260 12.64 -13.52 -37.39
C ASP A 260 13.20 -14.59 -36.44
N ASP A 261 14.16 -14.22 -35.58
CA ASP A 261 14.78 -15.14 -34.64
C ASP A 261 13.72 -15.72 -33.67
N PRO A 262 13.60 -17.07 -33.58
CA PRO A 262 12.59 -17.72 -32.75
C PRO A 262 12.79 -17.47 -31.24
N ASP A 263 13.98 -17.08 -30.81
CA ASP A 263 14.35 -16.86 -29.41
C ASP A 263 14.10 -15.41 -28.94
N LEU A 264 13.53 -14.57 -29.81
CA LEU A 264 12.97 -13.26 -29.46
C LEU A 264 11.62 -13.41 -28.75
N LEU A 265 11.39 -12.62 -27.70
CA LEU A 265 10.18 -12.73 -26.88
C LEU A 265 8.93 -12.50 -27.73
N LYS A 266 8.92 -11.49 -28.61
CA LYS A 266 7.83 -11.21 -29.56
C LYS A 266 7.49 -12.36 -30.52
N ASN A 267 8.45 -13.24 -30.80
CA ASN A 267 8.29 -14.37 -31.73
C ASN A 267 7.83 -15.66 -31.03
N ARG A 268 7.97 -15.73 -29.69
CA ARG A 268 7.51 -16.87 -28.90
C ARG A 268 5.98 -17.02 -28.87
N GLY A 269 5.55 -18.26 -28.60
CA GLY A 269 4.15 -18.61 -28.41
C GLY A 269 3.48 -17.81 -27.28
N ILE A 270 2.15 -17.71 -27.33
CA ILE A 270 1.32 -16.95 -26.38
C ILE A 270 1.61 -17.38 -24.93
N ALA A 271 1.67 -18.69 -24.66
CA ALA A 271 1.93 -19.22 -23.32
C ALA A 271 3.32 -18.85 -22.79
N ALA A 272 4.35 -18.92 -23.65
CA ALA A 272 5.72 -18.58 -23.28
C ALA A 272 5.84 -17.08 -22.96
N ARG A 273 5.27 -16.21 -23.79
CA ARG A 273 5.22 -14.76 -23.53
C ARG A 273 4.46 -14.46 -22.23
N ALA A 274 3.27 -15.04 -22.06
CA ALA A 274 2.48 -14.87 -20.85
C ALA A 274 3.22 -15.33 -19.58
N LEU A 275 3.98 -16.42 -19.65
CA LEU A 275 4.80 -16.90 -18.53
C LEU A 275 5.92 -15.93 -18.19
N VAL A 276 6.69 -15.45 -19.18
CA VAL A 276 7.76 -14.45 -18.94
C VAL A 276 7.20 -13.18 -18.32
N ILE A 277 6.10 -12.66 -18.87
CA ILE A 277 5.50 -11.39 -18.43
C ILE A 277 4.82 -11.55 -17.07
N SER A 278 4.22 -12.69 -16.74
CA SER A 278 3.66 -12.91 -15.40
C SER A 278 4.71 -13.29 -14.34
N ALA A 279 5.92 -13.66 -14.75
CA ALA A 279 6.94 -14.18 -13.84
C ALA A 279 7.37 -13.17 -12.77
N GLY A 280 7.42 -11.87 -13.07
CA GLY A 280 7.72 -10.84 -12.07
C GLY A 280 6.64 -10.76 -10.99
N VAL A 281 5.36 -10.81 -11.37
CA VAL A 281 4.22 -10.85 -10.43
C VAL A 281 4.28 -12.12 -9.57
N ILE A 282 4.54 -13.27 -10.19
CA ILE A 282 4.66 -14.55 -9.50
C ILE A 282 5.83 -14.52 -8.49
N ALA A 283 6.98 -13.95 -8.89
CA ALA A 283 8.15 -13.82 -8.02
C ALA A 283 7.85 -12.98 -6.77
N ASN A 284 7.14 -11.86 -6.92
CA ASN A 284 6.72 -11.03 -5.77
C ASN A 284 5.75 -11.75 -4.84
N ILE A 285 4.79 -12.52 -5.38
CA ILE A 285 3.87 -13.33 -4.58
C ILE A 285 4.63 -14.38 -3.77
N ILE A 286 5.54 -15.10 -4.42
CA ILE A 286 6.40 -16.11 -3.77
C ILE A 286 7.25 -15.44 -2.68
N PHE A 287 7.89 -14.31 -2.99
CA PHE A 287 8.75 -13.62 -2.05
C PHE A 287 7.98 -13.06 -0.86
N ALA A 288 6.80 -12.47 -1.05
CA ALA A 288 5.91 -12.07 0.04
C ALA A 288 5.60 -13.25 0.97
N TYR A 289 5.23 -14.39 0.40
CA TYR A 289 4.92 -15.59 1.19
C TYR A 289 6.16 -16.10 1.94
N THR A 290 7.33 -16.15 1.29
CA THR A 290 8.59 -16.55 1.93
C THR A 290 8.99 -15.63 3.08
N VAL A 291 8.81 -14.31 2.91
CA VAL A 291 9.07 -13.31 3.97
C VAL A 291 8.15 -13.55 5.17
N LEU A 292 6.84 -13.76 4.94
CA LEU A 292 5.88 -14.03 6.02
C LEU A 292 6.15 -15.38 6.70
N PHE A 293 6.48 -16.41 5.94
CA PHE A 293 6.86 -17.71 6.47
C PHE A 293 8.12 -17.60 7.35
N GLY A 294 9.13 -16.86 6.89
CA GLY A 294 10.32 -16.54 7.67
C GLY A 294 10.01 -15.73 8.93
N GLN A 295 9.08 -14.77 8.86
CA GLN A 295 8.62 -13.99 10.02
C GLN A 295 8.01 -14.89 11.09
N VAL A 296 7.09 -15.78 10.68
CA VAL A 296 6.38 -16.70 11.59
C VAL A 296 7.34 -17.65 12.33
N LEU A 297 8.41 -18.09 11.67
CA LEU A 297 9.44 -18.95 12.25
C LEU A 297 10.42 -18.21 13.15
N SER A 298 10.82 -17.00 12.79
CA SER A 298 11.88 -16.26 13.48
C SER A 298 11.36 -15.40 14.63
N VAL A 299 10.49 -14.44 14.31
CA VAL A 299 10.00 -13.41 15.24
C VAL A 299 8.62 -13.74 15.77
N GLY A 300 7.82 -14.49 15.02
CA GLY A 300 6.42 -14.77 15.30
C GLY A 300 5.49 -13.67 14.79
N LEU A 301 4.19 -13.97 14.77
CA LEU A 301 3.15 -12.99 14.45
C LEU A 301 2.61 -12.38 15.74
N VAL A 302 2.21 -11.11 15.68
CA VAL A 302 1.43 -10.49 16.76
C VAL A 302 0.01 -11.02 16.61
N GLU A 303 -0.38 -11.92 17.51
CA GLU A 303 -1.74 -12.44 17.59
C GLU A 303 -2.48 -11.71 18.71
N GLN A 304 -3.74 -11.36 18.43
CA GLN A 304 -4.68 -10.87 19.45
C GLN A 304 -5.31 -12.09 20.11
N GLU A 305 -4.92 -12.36 21.34
CA GLU A 305 -5.57 -13.35 22.17
C GLU A 305 -6.74 -12.68 22.90
N TYR A 306 -7.96 -13.06 22.54
CA TYR A 306 -9.14 -12.59 23.24
C TYR A 306 -9.22 -13.31 24.58
N LEU A 307 -9.14 -12.53 25.66
CA LEU A 307 -9.34 -12.99 27.01
C LEU A 307 -10.83 -12.85 27.38
N PRO A 308 -11.33 -13.60 28.37
CA PRO A 308 -12.72 -13.48 28.81
C PRO A 308 -13.07 -12.05 29.23
N GLY A 309 -14.27 -11.63 28.86
CA GLY A 309 -14.86 -10.36 29.27
C GLY A 309 -14.61 -9.18 28.35
N VAL A 310 -15.11 -8.01 28.78
CA VAL A 310 -15.08 -6.76 28.02
C VAL A 310 -14.45 -5.67 28.87
N ILE A 311 -13.45 -4.97 28.32
CA ILE A 311 -12.78 -3.85 28.99
C ILE A 311 -13.65 -2.60 28.86
N ILE A 312 -13.69 -1.81 29.92
CA ILE A 312 -14.27 -0.46 29.95
C ILE A 312 -13.14 0.57 29.96
N PRO A 313 -12.72 1.14 28.81
CA PRO A 313 -11.63 2.12 28.80
C PRO A 313 -12.03 3.46 29.42
N GLU A 314 -13.30 3.84 29.25
CA GLU A 314 -13.80 5.15 29.67
C GLU A 314 -15.26 5.05 30.14
N ILE A 315 -15.60 5.87 31.14
CA ILE A 315 -16.95 5.98 31.69
C ILE A 315 -17.39 7.44 31.63
N ILE A 316 -18.61 7.65 31.12
CA ILE A 316 -19.21 8.98 31.06
C ILE A 316 -19.64 9.40 32.46
N ALA A 317 -19.20 10.59 32.91
CA ALA A 317 -19.58 11.11 34.22
C ALA A 317 -21.10 11.21 34.39
N ARG A 318 -21.60 10.84 35.59
CA ARG A 318 -23.03 10.85 35.97
C ARG A 318 -23.90 9.84 35.22
N SER A 319 -23.32 8.93 34.44
CA SER A 319 -24.04 7.85 33.77
C SER A 319 -24.51 6.76 34.75
N ALA A 320 -25.39 5.86 34.30
CA ALA A 320 -25.79 4.68 35.07
C ALA A 320 -24.60 3.81 35.49
N ALA A 321 -23.58 3.64 34.65
CA ALA A 321 -22.34 2.94 35.02
C ALA A 321 -21.57 3.63 36.15
N SER A 322 -21.42 4.96 36.06
CA SER A 322 -20.75 5.75 37.11
C SER A 322 -21.50 5.70 38.44
N ARG A 323 -22.84 5.74 38.42
CA ARG A 323 -23.67 5.58 39.63
C ARG A 323 -23.66 4.14 40.16
N GLY A 324 -23.48 3.17 39.28
CA GLY A 324 -23.37 1.74 39.59
C GLY A 324 -21.99 1.29 40.08
N GLY A 325 -21.03 2.21 40.20
CA GLY A 325 -19.70 1.92 40.76
C GLY A 325 -18.70 1.31 39.78
N LEU A 326 -18.99 1.29 38.47
CA LEU A 326 -17.99 0.93 37.47
C LEU A 326 -16.90 1.99 37.40
N GLU A 327 -15.68 1.54 37.15
CA GLU A 327 -14.49 2.38 36.96
C GLU A 327 -13.83 2.09 35.61
N ALA A 328 -13.14 3.11 35.08
CA ALA A 328 -12.31 2.94 33.89
C ALA A 328 -11.19 1.93 34.18
N GLY A 329 -11.02 0.96 33.28
CA GLY A 329 -10.11 -0.17 33.43
C GLY A 329 -10.77 -1.46 33.95
N ASP A 330 -12.04 -1.42 34.37
CA ASP A 330 -12.77 -2.62 34.76
C ASP A 330 -12.94 -3.59 33.58
N VAL A 331 -12.82 -4.88 33.85
CA VAL A 331 -13.12 -5.97 32.91
C VAL A 331 -14.40 -6.66 33.34
N VAL A 332 -15.47 -6.49 32.57
CA VAL A 332 -16.76 -7.14 32.82
C VAL A 332 -16.69 -8.59 32.35
N LEU A 333 -16.87 -9.54 33.25
CA LEU A 333 -16.86 -10.98 32.96
C LEU A 333 -18.27 -11.55 32.78
N SER A 334 -19.27 -10.96 33.43
CA SER A 334 -20.66 -11.36 33.26
C SER A 334 -21.62 -10.19 33.45
N VAL A 335 -22.80 -10.28 32.82
CA VAL A 335 -23.90 -9.31 32.93
C VAL A 335 -25.24 -10.04 32.98
N GLY A 336 -26.06 -9.76 33.99
CA GLY A 336 -27.40 -10.35 34.14
C GLY A 336 -27.39 -11.89 34.17
N GLY A 337 -26.35 -12.50 34.72
CA GLY A 337 -26.16 -13.96 34.74
C GLY A 337 -25.64 -14.57 33.43
N ARG A 338 -25.35 -13.76 32.41
CA ARG A 338 -24.72 -14.19 31.15
C ARG A 338 -23.21 -13.96 31.21
N THR A 339 -22.43 -15.03 31.08
CA THR A 339 -20.96 -14.96 31.03
C THR A 339 -20.48 -14.49 29.66
N LEU A 340 -19.50 -13.59 29.66
CA LEU A 340 -18.87 -13.03 28.48
C LEU A 340 -17.60 -13.83 28.16
N GLY A 341 -17.58 -14.42 26.97
CA GLY A 341 -16.49 -15.30 26.54
C GLY A 341 -15.24 -14.56 26.07
N SER A 342 -14.30 -15.33 25.56
CA SER A 342 -13.03 -14.86 24.98
C SER A 342 -13.17 -14.64 23.46
N ASN A 343 -14.13 -13.80 23.05
CA ASN A 343 -14.38 -13.50 21.64
C ASN A 343 -14.90 -12.07 21.42
N VAL A 344 -14.86 -11.63 20.16
CA VAL A 344 -15.37 -10.30 19.76
C VAL A 344 -16.88 -10.17 19.98
N ALA A 345 -17.62 -11.28 19.88
CA ALA A 345 -19.08 -11.30 20.08
C ALA A 345 -19.50 -10.84 21.49
N SER A 346 -18.62 -11.00 22.48
CA SER A 346 -18.87 -10.63 23.88
C SER A 346 -19.15 -9.13 24.07
N VAL A 347 -18.58 -8.27 23.22
CA VAL A 347 -18.91 -6.83 23.24
C VAL A 347 -20.36 -6.60 22.81
N PHE A 348 -20.81 -7.27 21.75
CA PHE A 348 -22.18 -7.17 21.27
C PHE A 348 -23.16 -7.78 22.27
N ASP A 349 -22.82 -8.93 22.84
CA ASP A 349 -23.62 -9.60 23.87
C ASP A 349 -23.84 -8.71 25.10
N LEU A 350 -22.79 -8.01 25.55
CA LEU A 350 -22.90 -7.04 26.64
C LEU A 350 -23.81 -5.86 26.25
N VAL A 351 -23.62 -5.29 25.05
CA VAL A 351 -24.43 -4.17 24.55
C VAL A 351 -25.90 -4.55 24.45
N ASP A 352 -26.20 -5.71 23.88
CA ASP A 352 -27.59 -6.17 23.66
C ASP A 352 -28.27 -6.45 25.01
N THR A 353 -27.57 -7.11 25.94
CA THR A 353 -28.11 -7.35 27.29
C THR A 353 -28.45 -6.05 28.02
N ILE A 354 -27.63 -5.00 27.86
CA ILE A 354 -27.89 -3.68 28.44
C ILE A 354 -29.09 -3.00 27.76
N LYS A 355 -29.15 -3.05 26.43
CA LYS A 355 -30.22 -2.41 25.64
C LYS A 355 -31.59 -3.01 25.94
N ASP A 356 -31.66 -4.32 26.14
CA ASP A 356 -32.90 -5.07 26.35
C ASP A 356 -33.47 -4.93 27.78
N ASN A 357 -32.71 -4.33 28.70
CA ASN A 357 -33.09 -4.20 30.11
C ASN A 357 -33.12 -2.73 30.59
N PRO A 358 -33.86 -1.82 29.93
CA PRO A 358 -33.96 -0.44 30.40
C PRO A 358 -34.66 -0.38 31.77
N GLY A 359 -34.08 0.35 32.71
CA GLY A 359 -34.63 0.54 34.05
C GLY A 359 -34.65 -0.71 34.95
N ARG A 360 -34.12 -1.85 34.48
CA ARG A 360 -33.98 -3.08 35.27
C ARG A 360 -32.57 -3.21 35.79
N THR A 361 -32.41 -3.43 37.09
CA THR A 361 -31.09 -3.64 37.69
C THR A 361 -30.50 -4.95 37.19
N LEU A 362 -29.30 -4.88 36.63
CA LEU A 362 -28.50 -6.00 36.18
C LEU A 362 -27.33 -6.20 37.14
N ASP A 363 -27.00 -7.46 37.39
CA ASP A 363 -25.81 -7.85 38.13
C ASP A 363 -24.62 -7.94 37.18
N PHE A 364 -23.49 -7.34 37.56
CA PHE A 364 -22.25 -7.32 36.82
C PHE A 364 -21.15 -7.95 37.67
N GLU A 365 -20.45 -8.96 37.16
CA GLU A 365 -19.21 -9.43 37.76
C GLU A 365 -18.05 -8.75 37.04
N VAL A 366 -17.26 -7.97 37.77
CA VAL A 366 -16.14 -7.22 37.20
C VAL A 366 -14.82 -7.58 37.88
N ARG A 367 -13.75 -7.60 37.08
CA ARG A 367 -12.38 -7.68 37.57
C ARG A 367 -11.73 -6.31 37.46
N ARG A 368 -11.32 -5.76 38.59
CA ARG A 368 -10.66 -4.45 38.70
C ARG A 368 -9.17 -4.61 38.96
N GLN A 369 -8.34 -3.84 38.26
CA GLN A 369 -6.89 -3.87 38.52
C GLN A 369 -6.57 -3.48 39.97
N GLY A 370 -5.70 -4.26 40.62
CA GLY A 370 -5.34 -4.07 42.03
C GLY A 370 -6.25 -4.81 43.02
N PHE A 371 -7.33 -5.44 42.57
CA PHE A 371 -8.18 -6.31 43.37
C PHE A 371 -8.08 -7.76 42.86
N PRO A 372 -7.70 -8.73 43.71
CA PRO A 372 -7.55 -10.13 43.28
C PRO A 372 -8.91 -10.82 43.08
N ASP A 373 -9.95 -10.40 43.81
CA ASP A 373 -11.28 -10.99 43.76
C ASP A 373 -12.20 -10.27 42.76
N LEU A 374 -13.24 -10.97 42.33
CA LEU A 374 -14.30 -10.40 41.50
C LEU A 374 -15.18 -9.46 42.34
N ILE A 375 -15.63 -8.37 41.72
CA ILE A 375 -16.50 -7.38 42.33
C ILE A 375 -17.88 -7.49 41.69
N ASP A 376 -18.89 -7.72 42.52
CA ASP A 376 -20.29 -7.73 42.09
C ASP A 376 -20.86 -6.31 42.16
N LEU A 377 -21.29 -5.79 41.01
CA LEU A 377 -21.90 -4.47 40.87
C LEU A 377 -23.34 -4.58 40.40
N LYS A 378 -24.22 -3.76 40.98
CA LYS A 378 -25.63 -3.68 40.59
C LYS A 378 -25.87 -2.39 39.82
N ILE A 379 -26.17 -2.51 38.53
CA ILE A 379 -26.25 -1.36 37.63
C ILE A 379 -27.61 -1.36 36.95
N THR A 380 -28.30 -0.22 37.02
CA THR A 380 -29.60 -0.03 36.38
C THR A 380 -29.40 0.82 35.12
N PRO A 381 -29.55 0.28 33.90
CA PRO A 381 -29.44 1.04 32.67
C PRO A 381 -30.47 2.18 32.60
N ASP A 382 -30.02 3.36 32.19
CA ASP A 382 -30.87 4.52 31.95
C ASP A 382 -31.71 4.30 30.68
N LEU A 383 -32.95 4.80 30.68
CA LEU A 383 -33.79 4.78 29.49
C LEU A 383 -33.31 5.84 28.49
N ALA A 384 -32.95 5.41 27.29
CA ALA A 384 -32.63 6.30 26.18
C ALA A 384 -33.89 6.78 25.45
N PHE A 385 -33.73 7.81 24.61
CA PHE A 385 -34.84 8.41 23.85
C PHE A 385 -35.45 7.45 22.83
N ASP A 386 -34.68 6.46 22.38
CA ASP A 386 -35.11 5.36 21.50
C ASP A 386 -35.75 4.18 22.25
N GLY A 387 -35.88 4.28 23.59
CA GLY A 387 -36.43 3.24 24.44
C GLY A 387 -35.41 2.17 24.88
N ALA A 388 -34.17 2.20 24.39
CA ALA A 388 -33.14 1.24 24.76
C ALA A 388 -32.48 1.56 26.11
N GLY A 389 -31.97 0.55 26.79
CA GLY A 389 -31.12 0.73 27.97
C GLY A 389 -29.73 1.25 27.61
N LYS A 390 -29.19 2.16 28.41
CA LYS A 390 -27.82 2.67 28.27
C LYS A 390 -27.14 2.86 29.62
N ILE A 391 -25.88 2.46 29.73
CA ILE A 391 -25.09 2.65 30.95
C ILE A 391 -24.01 3.74 30.82
N GLY A 392 -23.72 4.22 29.60
CA GLY A 392 -22.79 5.33 29.36
C GLY A 392 -21.32 4.98 29.60
N VAL A 393 -20.83 3.98 28.89
CA VAL A 393 -19.43 3.51 28.89
C VAL A 393 -18.92 3.35 27.47
N GLN A 394 -17.61 3.48 27.28
CA GLN A 394 -16.94 2.95 26.10
C GLN A 394 -16.58 1.48 26.35
N LEU A 395 -16.72 0.64 25.32
CA LEU A 395 -16.40 -0.79 25.41
C LEU A 395 -15.27 -1.12 24.44
N SER A 396 -14.37 -2.00 24.87
CA SER A 396 -13.33 -2.58 24.03
C SER A 396 -13.23 -4.08 24.32
N THR A 397 -12.86 -4.86 23.32
CA THR A 397 -12.55 -6.28 23.52
C THR A 397 -11.40 -6.41 24.52
N ASN A 398 -11.51 -7.38 25.43
CA ASN A 398 -10.39 -7.77 26.27
C ASN A 398 -9.41 -8.61 25.44
N ALA A 399 -8.42 -7.97 24.84
CA ALA A 399 -7.43 -8.65 24.01
C ALA A 399 -6.02 -8.34 24.52
N SER A 400 -5.20 -9.37 24.67
CA SER A 400 -3.77 -9.22 24.88
C SER A 400 -3.03 -9.45 23.56
N LEU A 401 -1.99 -8.65 23.34
CA LEU A 401 -1.10 -8.77 22.18
C LEU A 401 0.09 -9.63 22.60
N HIS A 402 0.19 -10.83 22.06
CA HIS A 402 1.34 -11.69 22.27
C HIS A 402 1.94 -12.12 20.94
N ARG A 403 3.27 -12.20 20.89
CA ARG A 403 3.97 -12.73 19.73
C ARG A 403 3.98 -14.24 19.81
N VAL A 404 3.29 -14.88 18.86
CA VAL A 404 3.24 -16.33 18.77
C VAL A 404 4.12 -16.78 17.61
N LYS A 405 5.17 -17.52 17.95
CA LYS A 405 6.01 -18.23 16.96
C LYS A 405 5.33 -19.54 16.59
N ALA A 406 5.55 -20.02 15.38
CA ALA A 406 5.10 -21.36 15.03
C ALA A 406 5.95 -22.42 15.73
N ASN A 407 5.31 -23.44 16.28
CA ASN A 407 6.00 -24.53 16.99
C ASN A 407 6.53 -25.59 16.02
N ASN A 408 5.98 -25.65 14.80
CA ASN A 408 6.39 -26.58 13.75
C ASN A 408 6.15 -25.99 12.36
N LEU A 409 6.70 -26.63 11.32
CA LEU A 409 6.60 -26.16 9.93
C LEU A 409 5.16 -26.14 9.40
N GLY A 410 4.31 -27.09 9.81
CA GLY A 410 2.91 -27.13 9.37
C GLY A 410 2.06 -25.98 9.92
N GLU A 411 2.26 -25.66 11.20
CA GLU A 411 1.68 -24.48 11.84
C GLU A 411 2.21 -23.21 11.18
N ALA A 412 3.51 -23.15 10.85
CA ALA A 412 4.12 -22.01 10.17
C ALA A 412 3.49 -21.76 8.79
N VAL A 413 3.29 -22.82 7.99
CA VAL A 413 2.59 -22.73 6.70
C VAL A 413 1.17 -22.20 6.89
N THR A 414 0.44 -22.73 7.88
CA THR A 414 -0.95 -22.33 8.13
C THR A 414 -1.05 -20.87 8.55
N LYS A 415 -0.20 -20.43 9.49
CA LYS A 415 -0.16 -19.04 9.97
C LYS A 415 0.30 -18.08 8.89
N ALA A 416 1.37 -18.41 8.16
CA ALA A 416 1.86 -17.59 7.04
C ALA A 416 0.79 -17.47 5.94
N SER A 417 0.09 -18.57 5.62
CA SER A 417 -0.99 -18.55 4.63
C SER A 417 -2.17 -17.68 5.07
N LYS A 418 -2.61 -17.78 6.34
CA LYS A 418 -3.66 -16.92 6.89
C LYS A 418 -3.27 -15.45 6.83
N GLU A 419 -2.04 -15.13 7.23
CA GLU A 419 -1.52 -13.76 7.21
C GLU A 419 -1.37 -13.23 5.78
N PHE A 420 -0.84 -14.05 4.86
CA PHE A 420 -0.74 -13.73 3.44
C PHE A 420 -2.12 -13.43 2.84
N MET A 421 -3.12 -14.25 3.12
CA MET A 421 -4.50 -14.03 2.66
C MET A 421 -5.12 -12.77 3.27
N ARG A 422 -4.85 -12.51 4.56
CA ARG A 422 -5.31 -11.27 5.23
C ARG A 422 -4.72 -10.03 4.58
N LEU A 423 -3.40 -10.00 4.37
CA LEU A 423 -2.71 -8.88 3.71
C LEU A 423 -3.16 -8.72 2.26
N THR A 424 -3.30 -9.81 1.51
CA THR A 424 -3.81 -9.80 0.13
C THR A 424 -5.22 -9.22 0.05
N THR A 425 -6.10 -9.62 0.97
CA THR A 425 -7.47 -9.08 1.07
C THR A 425 -7.43 -7.60 1.39
N THR A 426 -6.60 -7.18 2.35
CA THR A 426 -6.43 -5.77 2.75
C THR A 426 -5.97 -4.91 1.57
N VAL A 427 -4.96 -5.35 0.82
CA VAL A 427 -4.43 -4.64 -0.36
C VAL A 427 -5.50 -4.57 -1.46
N THR A 428 -6.18 -5.69 -1.74
CA THR A 428 -7.21 -5.75 -2.79
C THR A 428 -8.42 -4.87 -2.45
N GLU A 429 -8.86 -4.84 -1.18
CA GLU A 429 -9.93 -3.97 -0.71
C GLU A 429 -9.54 -2.49 -0.76
N GLY A 430 -8.31 -2.16 -0.33
CA GLY A 430 -7.77 -0.82 -0.46
C GLY A 430 -7.76 -0.34 -1.91
N LEU A 431 -7.33 -1.20 -2.84
CA LEU A 431 -7.33 -0.90 -4.27
C LEU A 431 -8.74 -0.75 -4.84
N LYS A 432 -9.69 -1.61 -4.44
CA LYS A 432 -11.12 -1.46 -4.78
C LYS A 432 -11.67 -0.12 -4.29
N GLN A 433 -11.31 0.29 -3.08
CA GLN A 433 -11.75 1.58 -2.53
C GLN A 433 -11.17 2.76 -3.31
N VAL A 434 -9.91 2.71 -3.72
CA VAL A 434 -9.31 3.74 -4.60
C VAL A 434 -10.06 3.83 -5.92
N PHE A 435 -10.40 2.67 -6.52
CA PHE A 435 -11.06 2.64 -7.82
C PHE A 435 -12.50 3.16 -7.78
N PHE A 436 -13.31 2.69 -6.82
CA PHE A 436 -14.73 3.06 -6.73
C PHE A 436 -15.01 4.35 -5.95
N ASN A 437 -14.11 4.74 -5.03
CA ASN A 437 -14.24 5.91 -4.16
C ASN A 437 -13.02 6.83 -4.26
N PHE A 438 -12.56 7.09 -5.49
CA PHE A 438 -11.32 7.86 -5.76
C PHE A 438 -11.29 9.21 -5.07
N ALA A 439 -12.36 10.00 -5.15
CA ALA A 439 -12.42 11.35 -4.56
C ALA A 439 -12.18 11.38 -3.04
N GLN A 440 -12.48 10.29 -2.34
CA GLN A 440 -12.28 10.18 -0.89
C GLN A 440 -10.94 9.52 -0.51
N THR A 441 -10.25 8.93 -1.49
CA THR A 441 -9.09 8.06 -1.26
C THR A 441 -7.82 8.58 -1.94
N ALA A 442 -7.92 9.54 -2.87
CA ALA A 442 -6.79 10.12 -3.57
C ALA A 442 -5.73 10.70 -2.62
N ASP A 443 -6.17 11.33 -1.54
CA ASP A 443 -5.29 11.89 -0.50
C ASP A 443 -4.56 10.82 0.32
N LYS A 444 -5.05 9.58 0.28
CA LYS A 444 -4.47 8.42 1.00
C LYS A 444 -3.50 7.60 0.15
N LEU A 445 -3.44 7.84 -1.16
CA LEU A 445 -2.44 7.21 -2.01
C LEU A 445 -1.06 7.66 -1.55
N SER A 446 -0.10 6.75 -1.40
CA SER A 446 1.28 7.09 -1.05
C SER A 446 2.13 7.08 -2.32
N GLY A 447 2.90 8.13 -2.58
CA GLY A 447 3.92 8.12 -3.62
C GLY A 447 5.24 7.50 -3.12
N PRO A 448 6.28 7.47 -3.99
CA PRO A 448 7.55 6.82 -3.65
C PRO A 448 8.24 7.39 -2.41
N VAL A 449 8.12 8.71 -2.19
CA VAL A 449 8.71 9.40 -1.03
C VAL A 449 8.01 8.99 0.26
N ALA A 450 6.67 8.95 0.26
CA ALA A 450 5.91 8.50 1.42
C ALA A 450 6.17 7.03 1.77
N ILE A 451 6.34 6.15 0.77
CA ILE A 451 6.67 4.73 0.98
C ILE A 451 8.01 4.58 1.70
N VAL A 452 9.05 5.33 1.27
CA VAL A 452 10.35 5.33 1.93
C VAL A 452 10.24 5.87 3.36
N ALA A 453 9.46 6.92 3.58
CA ALA A 453 9.26 7.49 4.91
C ALA A 453 8.58 6.49 5.87
N VAL A 454 7.52 5.81 5.43
CA VAL A 454 6.84 4.77 6.20
C VAL A 454 7.77 3.60 6.48
N GLY A 455 8.51 3.13 5.46
CA GLY A 455 9.47 2.05 5.64
C GLY A 455 10.60 2.40 6.60
N ALA A 456 11.08 3.66 6.57
CA ALA A 456 12.10 4.14 7.50
C ALA A 456 11.57 4.19 8.94
N GLU A 457 10.32 4.61 9.12
CA GLU A 457 9.68 4.59 10.45
C GLU A 457 9.53 3.17 11.00
N VAL A 458 9.12 2.22 10.15
CA VAL A 458 9.03 0.81 10.52
C VAL A 458 10.43 0.25 10.86
N ALA A 459 11.44 0.59 10.06
CA ALA A 459 12.83 0.16 10.30
C ALA A 459 13.38 0.64 11.66
N ARG A 460 12.96 1.82 12.13
CA ARG A 460 13.35 2.35 13.44
C ARG A 460 12.65 1.67 14.60
N SER A 461 11.41 1.25 14.41
CA SER A 461 10.51 0.87 15.52
C SER A 461 10.47 -0.62 15.79
N ASP A 462 10.46 -1.47 14.76
CA ASP A 462 10.27 -2.91 14.94
C ASP A 462 10.80 -3.75 13.77
N ILE A 463 11.74 -4.67 14.05
CA ILE A 463 12.24 -5.61 13.05
C ILE A 463 11.13 -6.55 12.54
N ALA A 464 10.12 -6.86 13.36
CA ALA A 464 8.95 -7.63 12.92
C ALA A 464 8.10 -6.84 11.91
N GLY A 465 8.01 -5.52 12.13
CA GLY A 465 7.35 -4.59 11.22
C GLY A 465 8.02 -4.58 9.85
N LEU A 466 9.35 -4.73 9.76
CA LEU A 466 10.05 -4.81 8.47
C LEU A 466 9.62 -6.00 7.61
N PHE A 467 9.36 -7.17 8.21
CA PHE A 467 8.81 -8.32 7.49
C PHE A 467 7.42 -8.01 6.93
N GLN A 468 6.54 -7.42 7.76
CA GLN A 468 5.21 -7.03 7.30
C GLN A 468 5.26 -5.95 6.21
N PHE A 469 6.16 -4.97 6.35
CA PHE A 469 6.38 -3.94 5.35
C PHE A 469 6.88 -4.53 4.02
N ALA A 470 7.86 -5.42 4.07
CA ALA A 470 8.33 -6.10 2.86
C ALA A 470 7.22 -6.95 2.22
N ALA A 471 6.43 -7.68 3.02
CA ALA A 471 5.33 -8.50 2.53
C ALA A 471 4.21 -7.67 1.90
N ILE A 472 3.75 -6.60 2.55
CA ILE A 472 2.68 -5.74 2.03
C ILE A 472 3.12 -5.01 0.75
N VAL A 473 4.38 -4.55 0.67
CA VAL A 473 4.91 -3.92 -0.54
C VAL A 473 4.97 -4.92 -1.69
N ASN A 474 5.43 -6.15 -1.46
CA ASN A 474 5.43 -7.19 -2.50
C ASN A 474 4.04 -7.55 -2.99
N ILE A 475 3.09 -7.74 -2.07
CA ILE A 475 1.70 -8.05 -2.42
C ILE A 475 1.11 -6.88 -3.21
N ASN A 476 1.34 -5.64 -2.79
CA ASN A 476 0.87 -4.46 -3.49
C ASN A 476 1.47 -4.36 -4.90
N LEU A 477 2.78 -4.53 -5.04
CA LEU A 477 3.45 -4.52 -6.34
C LEU A 477 2.93 -5.64 -7.26
N ALA A 478 2.69 -6.84 -6.72
CA ALA A 478 2.09 -7.94 -7.47
C ALA A 478 0.66 -7.64 -7.92
N VAL A 479 -0.20 -7.14 -7.01
CA VAL A 479 -1.61 -6.85 -7.30
C VAL A 479 -1.72 -5.69 -8.30
N VAL A 480 -0.94 -4.62 -8.12
CA VAL A 480 -0.92 -3.47 -9.04
C VAL A 480 -0.37 -3.88 -10.40
N ASN A 481 0.75 -4.60 -10.46
CA ASN A 481 1.33 -5.05 -11.73
C ASN A 481 0.45 -6.06 -12.46
N LEU A 482 -0.46 -6.75 -11.78
CA LEU A 482 -1.45 -7.63 -12.42
C LEU A 482 -2.64 -6.87 -13.06
N LEU A 483 -2.84 -5.59 -12.72
CA LEU A 483 -3.92 -4.80 -13.30
C LEU A 483 -3.74 -4.66 -14.82
N PRO A 484 -4.85 -4.67 -15.60
CA PRO A 484 -4.82 -4.48 -17.05
C PRO A 484 -4.60 -2.99 -17.41
N LEU A 485 -3.59 -2.36 -16.82
CA LEU A 485 -3.19 -0.99 -17.06
C LEU A 485 -1.98 -0.98 -18.00
N PRO A 486 -1.97 -0.13 -19.04
CA PRO A 486 -0.81 0.00 -19.90
C PRO A 486 0.42 0.43 -19.10
N ALA A 487 1.61 0.01 -19.54
CA ALA A 487 2.91 0.10 -18.85
C ALA A 487 3.17 -0.86 -17.68
N LEU A 488 2.17 -1.62 -17.23
CA LEU A 488 2.35 -2.69 -16.25
C LEU A 488 2.34 -4.07 -16.95
N ASP A 489 2.84 -5.10 -16.26
CA ASP A 489 2.84 -6.49 -16.75
C ASP A 489 1.44 -6.96 -17.15
N GLY A 490 0.43 -6.65 -16.33
CA GLY A 490 -0.97 -6.98 -16.55
C GLY A 490 -1.54 -6.30 -17.79
N GLY A 491 -1.01 -5.14 -18.18
CA GLY A 491 -1.30 -4.51 -19.46
C GLY A 491 -0.83 -5.36 -20.63
N TYR A 492 0.42 -5.84 -20.61
CA TYR A 492 0.92 -6.77 -21.63
C TYR A 492 0.15 -8.10 -21.62
N LEU A 493 -0.14 -8.67 -20.44
CA LEU A 493 -0.95 -9.89 -20.33
C LEU A 493 -2.34 -9.69 -20.92
N PHE A 494 -2.96 -8.53 -20.71
CA PHE A 494 -4.25 -8.20 -21.31
C PHE A 494 -4.17 -8.13 -22.85
N LEU A 495 -3.11 -7.54 -23.40
CA LEU A 495 -2.90 -7.50 -24.86
C LEU A 495 -2.65 -8.90 -25.43
N ILE A 496 -1.90 -9.75 -24.75
CA ILE A 496 -1.69 -11.16 -25.12
C ILE A 496 -3.00 -11.95 -25.05
N ALA A 497 -3.83 -11.70 -24.02
CA ALA A 497 -5.16 -12.29 -23.93
C ALA A 497 -6.05 -11.86 -25.10
N LEU A 498 -5.99 -10.58 -25.50
CA LEU A 498 -6.71 -10.07 -26.67
C LEU A 498 -6.21 -10.72 -27.97
N GLU A 499 -4.90 -10.90 -28.11
CA GLU A 499 -4.29 -11.64 -29.23
C GLU A 499 -4.80 -13.08 -29.29
N ALA A 500 -4.82 -13.78 -28.15
CA ALA A 500 -5.30 -15.15 -28.04
C ALA A 500 -6.78 -15.28 -28.45
N LEU A 501 -7.62 -14.33 -28.02
CA LEU A 501 -9.04 -14.28 -28.39
C LEU A 501 -9.26 -13.96 -29.87
N ARG A 502 -8.40 -13.12 -30.46
CA ARG A 502 -8.52 -12.69 -31.86
C ARG A 502 -7.84 -13.63 -32.85
N GLY A 503 -6.94 -14.51 -32.38
CA GLY A 503 -6.14 -15.42 -33.20
C GLY A 503 -5.11 -14.72 -34.10
N LYS A 504 -4.88 -13.41 -33.93
CA LYS A 504 -3.95 -12.60 -34.72
C LYS A 504 -3.23 -11.56 -33.86
N LYS A 505 -1.91 -11.46 -34.03
CA LYS A 505 -1.04 -10.47 -33.36
C LYS A 505 -1.54 -9.04 -33.55
N LEU A 506 -1.47 -8.25 -32.48
CA LEU A 506 -1.74 -6.82 -32.54
C LEU A 506 -0.71 -6.14 -33.45
N PRO A 507 -1.12 -5.15 -34.28
CA PRO A 507 -0.16 -4.34 -34.99
C PRO A 507 0.79 -3.69 -33.98
N GLU A 508 2.10 -3.82 -34.19
CA GLU A 508 3.13 -3.35 -33.23
C GLU A 508 2.94 -1.87 -32.88
N GLY A 509 2.53 -1.03 -33.84
CA GLY A 509 2.27 0.38 -33.59
C GLY A 509 1.12 0.65 -32.61
N VAL A 510 0.09 -0.21 -32.59
CA VAL A 510 -1.04 -0.08 -31.64
C VAL A 510 -0.61 -0.52 -30.25
N GLU A 511 0.10 -1.65 -30.15
CA GLU A 511 0.64 -2.14 -28.87
C GLU A 511 1.60 -1.12 -28.25
N LYS A 512 2.59 -0.63 -29.02
CA LYS A 512 3.53 0.41 -28.57
C LYS A 512 2.82 1.70 -28.20
N GLY A 513 1.80 2.10 -28.96
CA GLY A 513 0.99 3.29 -28.66
C GLY A 513 0.23 3.16 -27.33
N ILE A 514 -0.40 2.01 -27.08
CA ILE A 514 -1.10 1.75 -25.81
C ILE A 514 -0.09 1.76 -24.66
N MET A 515 1.01 1.01 -24.75
CA MET A 515 1.97 0.90 -23.65
C MET A 515 2.69 2.22 -23.35
N SER A 516 3.13 2.97 -24.36
CA SER A 516 3.74 4.29 -24.18
C SER A 516 2.79 5.31 -23.56
N SER A 517 1.50 5.27 -23.90
CA SER A 517 0.49 6.13 -23.26
C SER A 517 0.35 5.84 -21.77
N GLY A 518 0.45 4.56 -21.38
CA GLY A 518 0.50 4.14 -19.98
C GLY A 518 1.72 4.68 -19.24
N ILE A 519 2.90 4.58 -19.84
CA ILE A 519 4.14 5.04 -19.22
C ILE A 519 4.05 6.54 -18.96
N LEU A 520 3.56 7.30 -19.96
CA LEU A 520 3.37 8.73 -19.82
C LEU A 520 2.38 9.09 -18.69
N LEU A 521 1.27 8.35 -18.59
CA LEU A 521 0.30 8.52 -17.52
C LEU A 521 0.90 8.20 -16.14
N LEU A 522 1.60 7.07 -16.01
CA LEU A 522 2.24 6.67 -14.75
C LEU A 522 3.32 7.67 -14.32
N LEU A 523 4.12 8.19 -15.26
CA LEU A 523 5.10 9.23 -14.98
C LEU A 523 4.42 10.53 -14.53
N ALA A 524 3.35 10.96 -15.21
CA ALA A 524 2.60 12.16 -14.82
C ALA A 524 2.01 12.03 -13.40
N VAL A 525 1.37 10.90 -13.10
CA VAL A 525 0.83 10.61 -11.76
C VAL A 525 1.96 10.53 -10.73
N GLY A 526 3.06 9.85 -11.06
CA GLY A 526 4.23 9.71 -10.20
C GLY A 526 4.83 11.06 -9.80
N VAL A 527 4.99 11.99 -10.76
CA VAL A 527 5.48 13.35 -10.49
C VAL A 527 4.51 14.11 -9.57
N VAL A 528 3.20 14.04 -9.84
CA VAL A 528 2.20 14.70 -8.98
C VAL A 528 2.26 14.17 -7.54
N LEU A 529 2.33 12.85 -7.37
CA LEU A 529 2.43 12.22 -6.06
C LEU A 529 3.75 12.57 -5.37
N MET A 530 4.88 12.58 -6.08
CA MET A 530 6.18 12.97 -5.54
C MET A 530 6.18 14.42 -5.05
N VAL A 531 5.64 15.36 -5.82
CA VAL A 531 5.55 16.77 -5.41
C VAL A 531 4.67 16.90 -4.17
N ARG A 532 3.48 16.30 -4.18
CA ARG A 532 2.55 16.32 -3.04
C ARG A 532 3.19 15.73 -1.78
N ASP A 533 3.83 14.56 -1.90
CA ASP A 533 4.47 13.89 -0.78
C ASP A 533 5.62 14.74 -0.21
N THR A 534 6.41 15.38 -1.09
CA THR A 534 7.51 16.26 -0.70
C THR A 534 7.00 17.49 0.05
N LEU A 535 5.91 18.11 -0.41
CA LEU A 535 5.27 19.24 0.26
C LEU A 535 4.68 18.87 1.64
N ASN A 536 4.30 17.60 1.81
CA ASN A 536 3.79 17.08 3.09
C ASN A 536 4.90 16.66 4.07
N LEU A 537 6.18 16.73 3.68
CA LEU A 537 7.29 16.48 4.62
C LEU A 537 7.39 17.61 5.63
N GLY A 538 7.43 17.27 6.93
CA GLY A 538 7.46 18.26 8.02
C GLY A 538 8.60 19.28 7.94
N ILE A 539 9.73 18.91 7.32
CA ILE A 539 10.87 19.82 7.06
C ILE A 539 10.48 20.92 6.06
N VAL A 540 9.75 20.57 5.00
CA VAL A 540 9.31 21.52 3.98
C VAL A 540 8.20 22.43 4.54
N GLN A 541 7.31 21.88 5.36
CA GLN A 541 6.27 22.66 6.05
C GLN A 541 6.82 23.62 7.12
N GLN A 542 8.02 23.39 7.64
CA GLN A 542 8.69 24.33 8.55
C GLN A 542 9.44 25.44 7.82
N LEU A 543 9.73 25.25 6.52
CA LEU A 543 10.43 26.21 5.66
C LEU A 543 9.46 27.11 4.86
N LEU A 544 8.27 26.60 4.55
CA LEU A 544 7.13 27.36 3.99
C LEU A 544 6.36 28.07 5.10
#